data_AF-A0A7C1XZA3-F1
#
_entry.id   AF-A0A7C1XZA3-F1
#
_cell.length_a   1.000
_cell.length_b   1.000
_cell.length_c   1.000
_cell.angle_alpha   90.00
_cell.angle_beta   90.00
_cell.angle_gamma   90.00
#
_symmetry.space_group_name_H-M   'P 1'
#
loop_
_entity.id
_entity.type
_entity.pdbx_description
1 polymer ?
#
loop_
_entity_poly.entity_id
_entity_poly.type
_entity_poly.pdbx_seq_one_letter_code
_entity_poly.pdbx_strand_id
1 'polypeptide(L)'
;MTKRRHKRYTKRVETEFSAADKVFKGISSDFSEKGIFIRTNHGFVPDTVVEISLLLPDGTTSRLKGIVRHTVKSQLKMVKNGMGIEIIESDDAYARFLREELIGMPQDGRDSAGARDLQTTRTPDAEEEEYIVRECRACGTKNRIAASKLSLGPKCGRCGSSLT
;
A
#
# COMPACT_ATOMS: atom_id res chain seq x y z
N MET A 1 4.57 2.75 20.04
CA MET A 1 5.70 2.24 19.23
C MET A 1 5.16 1.25 18.20
N THR A 2 5.63 1.40 16.95
CA THR A 2 5.42 0.57 15.73
C THR A 2 4.05 -0.06 15.45
N LYS A 3 3.05 0.79 15.17
CA LYS A 3 1.75 0.43 14.53
C LYS A 3 1.87 -0.08 13.07
N ARG A 4 3.07 -0.41 12.60
CA ARG A 4 3.37 -0.61 11.17
C ARG A 4 3.82 -2.04 10.91
N ARG A 5 3.09 -2.76 10.05
CA ARG A 5 3.36 -4.16 9.65
C ARG A 5 4.49 -4.31 8.62
N HIS A 6 4.79 -3.24 7.86
CA HIS A 6 5.78 -3.29 6.77
C HIS A 6 6.81 -2.16 6.94
N LYS A 7 8.07 -2.46 6.57
CA LYS A 7 9.18 -1.51 6.54
C LYS A 7 8.97 -0.54 5.36
N ARG A 8 9.10 0.76 5.61
CA ARG A 8 8.84 1.83 4.64
C ARG A 8 10.15 2.40 4.11
N TYR A 9 10.26 2.54 2.79
CA TYR A 9 11.44 3.07 2.11
C TYR A 9 11.21 4.51 1.69
N THR A 10 12.14 5.39 2.06
CA THR A 10 12.05 6.83 1.78
C THR A 10 12.92 7.19 0.59
N LYS A 11 12.56 6.69 -0.60
CA LYS A 11 13.15 7.11 -1.88
C LYS A 11 12.10 7.94 -2.61
N ARG A 12 12.48 9.12 -3.10
CA ARG A 12 11.53 10.02 -3.79
C ARG A 12 11.38 9.51 -5.21
N VAL A 13 10.25 8.87 -5.49
CA VAL A 13 9.91 8.37 -6.83
C VAL A 13 8.84 9.30 -7.39
N GLU A 14 9.04 9.75 -8.62
CA GLU A 14 8.01 10.49 -9.33
C GLU A 14 6.82 9.57 -9.59
N THR A 15 5.64 10.07 -9.26
CA THR A 15 4.41 9.30 -9.32
C THR A 15 3.37 10.08 -10.09
N GLU A 16 2.94 9.55 -11.22
CA GLU A 16 1.73 9.99 -11.88
C GLU A 16 0.54 9.19 -11.34
N PHE A 17 -0.57 9.86 -11.12
CA PHE A 17 -1.77 9.21 -10.64
C PHE A 17 -3.00 9.84 -11.28
N SER A 18 -3.98 8.99 -11.61
CA SER A 18 -5.19 9.41 -12.30
C SER A 18 -6.43 8.76 -11.68
N ALA A 19 -7.53 9.49 -11.73
CA ALA A 19 -8.86 8.96 -11.47
C ALA A 19 -9.87 9.69 -12.35
N ALA A 20 -10.79 8.94 -12.94
CA ALA A 20 -11.66 9.44 -14.02
C ALA A 20 -10.81 10.10 -15.13
N ASP A 21 -11.06 11.38 -15.45
CA ASP A 21 -10.36 12.12 -16.52
C ASP A 21 -9.27 13.07 -16.00
N LYS A 22 -8.89 12.96 -14.72
CA LYS A 22 -7.92 13.87 -14.11
C LYS A 22 -6.62 13.16 -13.85
N VAL A 23 -5.54 13.69 -14.42
CA VAL A 23 -4.17 13.20 -14.24
C VAL A 23 -3.39 14.22 -13.42
N PHE A 24 -2.71 13.75 -12.39
CA PHE A 24 -1.89 14.58 -11.52
C PHE A 24 -0.54 13.93 -11.27
N LYS A 25 0.45 14.76 -10.96
CA LYS A 25 1.78 14.32 -10.54
C LYS A 25 1.97 14.52 -9.06
N GLY A 26 2.75 13.64 -8.45
CA GLY A 26 3.07 13.63 -7.04
C GLY A 26 4.40 12.93 -6.80
N ILE A 27 4.75 12.84 -5.52
CA ILE A 27 5.98 12.18 -5.10
C ILE A 27 5.61 11.16 -4.05
N SER A 28 5.91 9.89 -4.32
CA SER A 28 5.88 8.87 -3.29
C SER A 28 7.23 8.77 -2.62
N SER A 29 7.21 8.71 -1.29
CA SER A 29 8.42 8.52 -0.46
C SER A 29 8.20 7.44 0.59
N ASP A 30 7.20 6.59 0.40
CA ASP A 30 6.72 5.67 1.41
C ASP A 30 5.98 4.52 0.73
N PHE A 31 6.74 3.46 0.43
CA PHE A 31 6.26 2.25 -0.23
C PHE A 31 6.17 1.10 0.77
N SER A 32 5.16 0.27 0.60
CA SER A 32 4.98 -1.00 1.27
C SER A 32 4.26 -1.95 0.34
N GLU A 33 4.35 -3.24 0.63
CA GLU A 33 3.67 -4.31 -0.13
C GLU A 33 2.18 -4.04 -0.36
N LYS A 34 1.49 -3.44 0.62
CA LYS A 34 0.03 -3.22 0.58
C LYS A 34 -0.39 -1.77 0.39
N GLY A 35 0.54 -0.83 0.30
CA GLY A 35 0.16 0.57 0.31
C GLY A 35 1.27 1.54 0.01
N ILE A 36 0.85 2.70 -0.49
CA ILE A 36 1.72 3.79 -0.92
C ILE A 36 1.17 5.12 -0.39
N PHE A 37 2.06 6.03 0.01
CA PHE A 37 1.68 7.41 0.32
C PHE A 37 2.21 8.37 -0.74
N ILE A 38 1.28 9.02 -1.46
CA ILE A 38 1.60 10.01 -2.47
C ILE A 38 1.47 11.40 -1.85
N ARG A 39 2.57 12.13 -1.80
CA ARG A 39 2.55 13.56 -1.45
C ARG A 39 2.02 14.34 -2.64
N THR A 40 0.91 15.03 -2.43
CA THR A 40 0.25 15.85 -3.44
C THR A 40 -0.69 16.84 -2.77
N ASN A 41 -0.94 17.96 -3.45
CA ASN A 41 -2.01 18.90 -3.09
C ASN A 41 -3.34 18.53 -3.77
N HIS A 42 -3.32 17.60 -4.74
CA HIS A 42 -4.46 17.14 -5.51
C HIS A 42 -4.93 15.75 -5.06
N GLY A 43 -5.00 15.53 -3.74
CA GLY A 43 -5.49 14.26 -3.20
C GLY A 43 -6.97 14.04 -3.51
N PHE A 44 -7.29 12.86 -4.04
CA PHE A 44 -8.66 12.38 -4.25
C PHE A 44 -9.36 12.07 -2.92
N VAL A 45 -10.67 11.85 -2.96
CA VAL A 45 -11.45 11.50 -1.76
C VAL A 45 -11.25 10.02 -1.39
N PRO A 46 -11.44 9.62 -0.12
CA PRO A 46 -11.45 8.22 0.26
C PRO A 46 -12.39 7.38 -0.61
N ASP A 47 -12.07 6.10 -0.77
CA ASP A 47 -12.78 5.09 -1.58
C ASP A 47 -12.73 5.33 -3.10
N THR A 48 -11.97 6.33 -3.57
CA THR A 48 -11.67 6.51 -5.00
C THR A 48 -10.67 5.47 -5.46
N VAL A 49 -10.97 4.78 -6.57
CA VAL A 49 -10.01 3.93 -7.29
C VAL A 49 -9.09 4.83 -8.12
N VAL A 50 -7.78 4.64 -7.96
CA VAL A 50 -6.74 5.45 -8.57
C VAL A 50 -5.78 4.54 -9.34
N GLU A 51 -5.50 4.90 -10.59
CA GLU A 51 -4.41 4.31 -11.37
C GLU A 51 -3.13 5.08 -11.09
N ILE A 52 -2.03 4.37 -10.91
CA ILE A 52 -0.76 4.95 -10.46
C ILE A 52 0.35 4.44 -11.37
N SER A 53 1.16 5.37 -11.88
CA SER A 53 2.38 5.07 -12.62
C SER A 53 3.59 5.61 -11.87
N LEU A 54 4.52 4.72 -11.51
CA LEU A 54 5.74 5.02 -10.77
C LEU A 54 6.93 4.96 -11.72
N LEU A 55 7.71 6.05 -11.82
CA LEU A 55 8.99 6.04 -12.54
C LEU A 55 10.08 5.53 -11.61
N LEU A 56 10.41 4.24 -11.70
CA LEU A 56 11.37 3.57 -10.84
C LEU A 56 12.82 4.05 -11.11
N PRO A 57 13.75 3.88 -10.16
CA PRO A 57 15.13 4.38 -10.28
C PRO A 57 15.95 3.72 -11.40
N ASP A 58 15.55 2.53 -11.85
CA ASP A 58 16.12 1.81 -12.98
C ASP A 58 15.66 2.35 -14.34
N GLY A 59 14.80 3.39 -14.33
CA GLY A 59 14.20 3.99 -15.52
C GLY A 59 12.95 3.26 -16.01
N THR A 60 12.54 2.16 -15.37
CA THR A 60 11.32 1.46 -15.73
C THR A 60 10.09 2.15 -15.13
N THR A 61 8.92 1.96 -15.77
CA THR A 61 7.65 2.47 -15.25
C THR A 61 6.82 1.32 -14.71
N SER A 62 6.49 1.38 -13.42
CA SER A 62 5.59 0.43 -12.77
C SER A 62 4.16 0.97 -12.72
N ARG A 63 3.17 0.12 -13.01
CA ARG A 63 1.74 0.44 -13.00
C ARG A 63 1.03 -0.28 -11.87
N LEU A 64 0.28 0.48 -11.07
CA LEU A 64 -0.48 -0.01 -9.93
C LEU A 64 -1.92 0.49 -10.00
N LYS A 65 -2.82 -0.22 -9.34
CA LYS A 65 -4.15 0.28 -8.98
C LYS A 65 -4.36 0.20 -7.49
N GLY A 66 -5.04 1.18 -6.94
CA GLY A 66 -5.35 1.21 -5.51
C GLY A 66 -6.56 2.03 -5.14
N ILE A 67 -7.01 1.89 -3.91
CA ILE A 67 -8.10 2.68 -3.32
C ILE A 67 -7.52 3.70 -2.34
N VAL A 68 -7.97 4.94 -2.45
CA VAL A 68 -7.64 5.98 -1.46
C VAL A 68 -8.25 5.61 -0.11
N ARG A 69 -7.42 5.42 0.91
CA ARG A 69 -7.90 5.14 2.28
C ARG A 69 -8.06 6.39 3.12
N HIS A 70 -7.21 7.39 2.89
CA HIS A 70 -7.32 8.67 3.57
C HIS A 70 -6.54 9.73 2.79
N THR A 71 -7.00 10.97 2.92
CA THR A 71 -6.35 12.13 2.32
C THR A 71 -6.07 13.15 3.41
N VAL A 72 -4.81 13.54 3.53
CA VAL A 72 -4.35 14.55 4.48
C VAL A 72 -4.30 15.87 3.73
N LYS A 73 -5.24 16.77 4.04
CA LYS A 73 -5.25 18.16 3.56
C LYS A 73 -5.13 19.08 4.77
N SER A 74 -4.00 19.74 4.90
CA SER A 74 -3.74 20.74 5.94
C SER A 74 -3.37 22.06 5.27
N GLN A 75 -3.95 23.15 5.78
CA GLN A 75 -3.60 24.52 5.38
C GLN A 75 -2.29 25.00 6.01
N LEU A 76 -1.79 24.29 7.03
CA LEU A 76 -0.53 24.58 7.70
C LEU A 76 0.63 23.94 6.93
N LYS A 77 1.60 24.76 6.49
CA LYS A 77 2.81 24.34 5.74
C LYS A 77 3.66 23.27 6.45
N MET A 78 3.48 23.08 7.76
CA MET A 78 4.23 22.08 8.55
C MET A 78 3.67 20.65 8.45
N VAL A 79 2.45 20.47 7.93
CA VAL A 79 1.81 19.15 7.81
C VAL A 79 1.89 18.67 6.37
N LYS A 80 2.32 17.42 6.17
CA LYS A 80 2.47 16.82 4.84
C LYS A 80 1.10 16.61 4.20
N ASN A 81 0.82 17.33 3.12
CA ASN A 81 -0.34 17.06 2.27
C ASN A 81 -0.09 15.82 1.41
N GLY A 82 -1.12 15.00 1.25
CA GLY A 82 -1.04 13.81 0.42
C GLY A 82 -2.20 12.86 0.62
N MET A 83 -2.08 11.69 0.03
CA MET A 83 -3.07 10.62 0.13
C MET A 83 -2.38 9.28 0.40
N GLY A 84 -2.97 8.51 1.31
CA GLY A 84 -2.61 7.12 1.54
C GLY A 84 -3.50 6.22 0.72
N ILE A 85 -2.88 5.37 -0.10
CA ILE A 85 -3.56 4.46 -1.02
C ILE A 85 -3.23 3.03 -0.61
N GLU A 86 -4.25 2.18 -0.59
CA GLU A 86 -4.13 0.73 -0.48
C GLU A 86 -4.06 0.13 -1.87
N ILE A 87 -3.03 -0.69 -2.12
CA ILE A 87 -2.79 -1.30 -3.43
C ILE A 87 -3.71 -2.51 -3.57
N ILE A 88 -4.44 -2.57 -4.69
CA ILE A 88 -5.28 -3.71 -5.09
C ILE A 88 -4.56 -4.54 -6.14
N GLU A 89 -3.92 -3.89 -7.10
CA GLU A 89 -3.18 -4.52 -8.20
C GLU A 89 -1.80 -3.89 -8.31
N SER A 90 -0.78 -4.73 -8.49
CA SER A 90 0.60 -4.31 -8.73
C SER A 90 1.26 -5.16 -9.80
N ASP A 91 2.19 -4.59 -10.55
CA ASP A 91 2.99 -5.31 -11.53
C ASP A 91 4.28 -5.93 -10.95
N ASP A 92 4.93 -6.77 -11.76
CA ASP A 92 6.20 -7.42 -11.40
C ASP A 92 7.34 -6.42 -11.18
N ALA A 93 7.29 -5.27 -11.85
CA ALA A 93 8.27 -4.20 -11.69
C ALA A 93 8.21 -3.64 -10.26
N TYR A 94 7.01 -3.42 -9.72
CA TYR A 94 6.82 -3.00 -8.34
C TYR A 94 7.28 -4.06 -7.34
N ALA A 95 6.91 -5.32 -7.57
CA ALA A 95 7.29 -6.42 -6.69
C ALA A 95 8.81 -6.62 -6.64
N ARG A 96 9.49 -6.42 -7.78
CA ARG A 96 10.95 -6.46 -7.89
C ARG A 96 11.60 -5.29 -7.17
N PHE A 97 11.13 -4.07 -7.44
CA PHE A 97 11.60 -2.86 -6.76
C PHE A 97 11.47 -2.99 -5.24
N LEU A 98 10.33 -3.48 -4.76
CA LEU A 98 10.12 -3.76 -3.35
C LEU A 98 11.12 -4.79 -2.83
N ARG A 99 11.38 -5.89 -3.53
CA ARG A 99 12.34 -6.91 -3.08
C ARG A 99 13.78 -6.41 -3.03
N GLU A 100 14.22 -5.68 -4.04
CA GLU A 100 15.57 -5.12 -4.12
C GLU A 100 15.81 -4.09 -3.01
N GLU A 101 14.87 -3.17 -2.80
CA GLU A 101 14.98 -2.13 -1.76
C GLU A 101 14.69 -2.70 -0.34
N LEU A 102 13.56 -3.41 -0.16
CA LEU A 102 13.44 -4.66 0.60
C LEU A 102 14.64 -5.18 1.41
N ILE A 103 15.39 -6.01 0.71
CA ILE A 103 16.22 -7.07 1.27
C ILE A 103 17.70 -6.75 1.01
N GLY A 104 18.01 -5.80 0.11
CA GLY A 104 19.39 -5.45 -0.22
C GLY A 104 20.15 -6.58 -0.92
N MET A 105 19.44 -7.53 -1.55
CA MET A 105 20.05 -8.53 -2.42
C MET A 105 20.11 -7.97 -3.85
N PRO A 106 21.31 -7.69 -4.39
CA PRO A 106 21.47 -7.54 -5.83
C PRO A 106 21.09 -8.86 -6.47
N GLN A 107 20.33 -8.84 -7.56
CA GLN A 107 20.21 -10.01 -8.41
C GLN A 107 21.52 -10.15 -9.19
N ASP A 108 22.44 -10.95 -8.67
CA ASP A 108 23.50 -11.51 -9.49
C ASP A 108 22.87 -12.37 -10.59
N GLY A 109 23.07 -11.94 -11.83
CA GLY A 109 23.07 -12.79 -13.02
C GLY A 109 21.80 -13.59 -13.27
N ARG A 110 20.80 -12.95 -13.89
CA ARG A 110 19.99 -13.64 -14.89
C ARG A 110 19.75 -12.74 -16.10
N ASP A 111 20.86 -12.51 -16.80
CA ASP A 111 20.82 -12.27 -18.24
C ASP A 111 20.11 -13.46 -18.89
N SER A 112 18.98 -13.22 -19.54
CA SER A 112 18.92 -13.22 -21.00
C SER A 112 17.47 -13.15 -21.48
N ALA A 113 17.27 -12.16 -22.35
CA ALA A 113 16.32 -12.07 -23.45
C ALA A 113 15.38 -13.26 -23.70
N GLY A 114 14.12 -12.93 -24.01
CA GLY A 114 13.35 -13.79 -24.91
C GLY A 114 11.86 -13.66 -24.73
N ALA A 115 11.24 -13.02 -25.70
CA ALA A 115 9.81 -13.08 -25.94
C ALA A 115 9.27 -14.52 -25.94
N ARG A 116 8.04 -14.70 -25.47
CA ARG A 116 6.87 -15.17 -26.23
C ARG A 116 5.90 -15.92 -25.33
N ASP A 117 4.64 -15.63 -25.61
CA ASP A 117 3.48 -16.52 -25.56
C ASP A 117 3.13 -17.32 -24.30
N LEU A 118 1.82 -17.39 -24.15
CA LEU A 118 1.05 -18.56 -23.77
C LEU A 118 0.54 -18.67 -22.32
N GLN A 119 -0.78 -18.65 -22.29
CA GLN A 119 -1.67 -19.52 -21.53
C GLN A 119 -1.63 -19.45 -20.00
N THR A 120 -2.74 -18.94 -19.46
CA THR A 120 -3.58 -19.67 -18.51
C THR A 120 -2.90 -20.78 -17.70
N THR A 121 -2.56 -20.46 -16.46
CA THR A 121 -2.82 -21.38 -15.35
C THR A 121 -3.42 -20.56 -14.22
N ARG A 122 -4.76 -20.54 -14.20
CA ARG A 122 -5.51 -20.39 -12.95
C ARG A 122 -5.02 -21.49 -12.02
N THR A 123 -4.68 -21.16 -10.78
CA THR A 123 -5.17 -21.96 -9.66
C THR A 123 -5.19 -21.17 -8.36
N PRO A 124 -6.12 -21.54 -7.47
CA PRO A 124 -6.72 -20.71 -6.43
C PRO A 124 -5.91 -20.84 -5.14
N ASP A 125 -6.08 -19.86 -4.26
CA ASP A 125 -6.17 -20.02 -2.79
C ASP A 125 -6.23 -18.60 -2.19
N ALA A 126 -7.30 -17.90 -2.55
CA ALA A 126 -7.76 -16.76 -1.77
C ALA A 126 -8.49 -17.34 -0.55
N GLU A 127 -7.75 -17.67 0.50
CA GLU A 127 -8.36 -17.96 1.80
C GLU A 127 -9.09 -16.70 2.28
N GLU A 128 -10.41 -16.74 2.24
CA GLU A 128 -11.30 -15.72 2.77
C GLU A 128 -11.18 -15.67 4.30
N GLU A 129 -10.14 -14.98 4.80
CA GLU A 129 -9.99 -14.76 6.24
C GLU A 129 -11.19 -13.94 6.76
N GLU A 130 -12.03 -14.57 7.57
CA GLU A 130 -13.22 -13.93 8.15
C GLU A 130 -12.81 -12.90 9.21
N TYR A 131 -13.32 -11.66 9.10
CA TYR A 131 -12.97 -10.56 10.01
C TYR A 131 -14.16 -10.18 10.91
N ILE A 132 -13.92 -10.11 12.21
CA ILE A 132 -14.92 -9.72 13.22
C ILE A 132 -14.59 -8.32 13.75
N VAL A 133 -15.61 -7.47 13.85
CA VAL A 133 -15.48 -6.14 14.46
C VAL A 133 -15.85 -6.21 15.94
N ARG A 134 -14.92 -5.82 16.83
CA ARG A 134 -15.12 -5.73 18.28
C ARG A 134 -14.93 -4.32 18.79
N GLU A 135 -15.92 -3.82 19.52
CA GLU A 135 -15.83 -2.52 20.17
C GLU A 135 -15.07 -2.61 21.49
N CYS A 136 -14.11 -1.70 21.69
CA CYS A 136 -13.36 -1.60 22.92
C CYS A 136 -14.22 -1.01 24.04
N ARG A 137 -14.46 -1.78 25.11
CA ARG A 137 -15.24 -1.31 26.28
C ARG A 137 -14.61 -0.14 27.03
N ALA A 138 -13.30 0.08 26.88
CA ALA A 138 -12.59 1.16 27.57
C ALA A 138 -12.60 2.51 26.82
N CYS A 139 -12.69 2.50 25.47
CA CYS A 139 -12.55 3.72 24.67
C CYS A 139 -13.51 3.84 23.48
N GLY A 140 -14.45 2.89 23.33
CA GLY A 140 -15.47 2.86 22.28
C GLY A 140 -14.95 2.60 20.86
N THR A 141 -13.66 2.29 20.69
CA THR A 141 -13.09 2.08 19.35
C THR A 141 -13.50 0.71 18.80
N LYS A 142 -14.07 0.70 17.60
CA LYS A 142 -14.32 -0.52 16.83
C LYS A 142 -13.01 -1.03 16.23
N ASN A 143 -12.61 -2.24 16.60
CA ASN A 143 -11.39 -2.90 16.16
C ASN A 143 -11.78 -4.08 15.25
N ARG A 144 -11.26 -4.10 14.02
CA ARG A 144 -11.44 -5.21 13.08
C ARG A 144 -10.34 -6.24 13.32
N ILE A 145 -10.73 -7.46 13.70
CA ILE A 145 -9.83 -8.54 14.12
C ILE A 145 -10.11 -9.74 13.20
N ALA A 146 -9.06 -10.32 12.61
CA ALA A 146 -9.21 -11.60 11.91
C ALA A 146 -9.66 -12.67 12.91
N ALA A 147 -10.60 -13.54 12.55
CA ALA A 147 -11.13 -14.58 13.44
C ALA A 147 -10.00 -15.47 14.00
N SER A 148 -9.00 -15.78 13.16
CA SER A 148 -7.78 -16.50 13.54
C SER A 148 -6.93 -15.83 14.63
N LYS A 149 -7.09 -14.51 14.83
CA LYS A 149 -6.34 -13.70 15.80
C LYS A 149 -7.15 -13.37 17.05
N LEU A 150 -8.40 -13.85 17.16
CA LEU A 150 -9.25 -13.63 18.32
C LEU A 150 -8.75 -14.42 19.55
N SER A 151 -8.27 -15.64 19.32
CA SER A 151 -7.71 -16.53 20.35
C SER A 151 -6.36 -16.06 20.91
N LEU A 152 -5.70 -15.11 20.25
CA LEU A 152 -4.38 -14.59 20.64
C LEU A 152 -4.43 -13.38 21.58
N GLY A 153 -5.59 -13.07 22.16
CA GLY A 153 -5.74 -11.94 23.09
C GLY A 153 -5.49 -10.57 22.45
N PRO A 154 -6.25 -10.19 21.39
CA PRO A 154 -6.06 -8.92 20.68
C PRO A 154 -6.29 -7.72 21.59
N LYS A 155 -5.53 -6.65 21.38
CA LYS A 155 -5.60 -5.39 22.13
C LYS A 155 -6.17 -4.26 21.29
N CYS A 156 -6.81 -3.29 21.94
CA CYS A 156 -7.39 -2.12 21.33
C CYS A 156 -6.30 -1.27 20.66
N GLY A 157 -6.47 -0.97 19.37
CA GLY A 157 -5.53 -0.14 18.60
C GLY A 157 -5.48 1.34 19.03
N ARG A 158 -6.41 1.78 19.88
CA ARG A 158 -6.48 3.15 20.44
C ARG A 158 -5.88 3.24 21.84
N CYS A 159 -6.37 2.44 22.79
CA CYS A 159 -5.97 2.53 24.21
C CYS A 159 -5.13 1.35 24.72
N GLY A 160 -4.95 0.29 23.92
CA GLY A 160 -4.16 -0.90 24.32
C GLY A 160 -4.88 -1.87 25.26
N SER A 161 -6.10 -1.57 25.71
CA SER A 161 -6.92 -2.47 26.54
C SER A 161 -7.24 -3.78 25.81
N SER A 162 -7.43 -4.87 26.54
CA SER A 162 -7.82 -6.16 25.94
C SER A 162 -9.17 -6.04 25.22
N LEU A 163 -9.30 -6.73 24.08
CA LEU A 163 -10.54 -6.85 23.29
C LEU A 163 -11.18 -8.24 23.41
N THR A 164 -10.63 -9.09 24.29
CA THR A 164 -11.25 -10.35 24.73
C THR A 164 -12.25 -10.08 25.84
#